data_AF-A0A925ZWR8-F1
#
_entry.id   AF-A0A925ZWR8-F1
#
_cell.length_a   1.000
_cell.length_b   1.000
_cell.length_c   1.000
_cell.angle_alpha   90.00
_cell.angle_beta   90.00
_cell.angle_gamma   90.00
#
_symmetry.space_group_name_H-M   'P 1'
#
loop_
_entity.id
_entity.type
_entity.pdbx_description
1 polymer ?
#
loop_
_entity_poly.entity_id
_entity_poly.type
_entity_poly.pdbx_seq_one_letter_code
_entity_poly.pdbx_strand_id
1 'polypeptide(L)'
;MFTLTQPWFNTTDFTVPQLVLFAAGCIGWVVAYIGTAITIYRRKVVEIPAGAVAANVAWEFVWGFIFGSTMGRVFTWGYALWCLQDVYITYSTFKYGHKQIANPHLRRWFKPAMAFGIVAWGVAIYFFVYDHYDNGYGAITGYILNVMMSALYILLLLQGNARDFSPLVGWSKMIGTGLLSVFGYIVNRHNLFLMSLCAITLFLDLVYVALLHARRPSPSDDRMAVEAAQSLAA
;
A
#
# COMPACT_ATOMS: atom_id res chain seq x y z
N MET A 1 16.59 -15.84 -8.20
CA MET A 1 16.81 -15.84 -6.73
C MET A 1 17.84 -14.78 -6.41
N PHE A 2 17.72 -14.13 -5.25
CA PHE A 2 18.60 -13.03 -4.86
C PHE A 2 20.04 -13.52 -4.72
N THR A 3 20.97 -12.85 -5.40
CA THR A 3 22.40 -13.15 -5.30
C THR A 3 23.18 -11.90 -4.93
N LEU A 4 24.18 -12.07 -4.06
CA LEU A 4 25.09 -10.99 -3.66
C LEU A 4 25.97 -10.47 -4.82
N THR A 5 25.95 -11.18 -5.95
CA THR A 5 26.70 -10.87 -7.17
C THR A 5 26.02 -9.81 -8.06
N GLN A 6 24.78 -9.41 -7.77
CA GLN A 6 24.11 -8.34 -8.52
C GLN A 6 24.83 -6.98 -8.37
N PRO A 7 24.83 -6.12 -9.40
CA PRO A 7 25.35 -4.77 -9.28
C PRO A 7 24.56 -3.96 -8.23
N TRP A 8 25.17 -2.89 -7.71
CA TRP A 8 24.49 -1.98 -6.78
C TRP A 8 23.25 -1.33 -7.43
N PHE A 9 23.43 -0.86 -8.66
CA PHE A 9 22.40 -0.35 -9.54
C PHE A 9 22.58 -1.03 -10.90
N ASN A 10 21.51 -1.56 -11.49
CA ASN A 10 21.56 -2.13 -12.82
C ASN A 10 21.35 -1.05 -13.87
N THR A 11 22.44 -0.40 -14.29
CA THR A 11 22.42 0.61 -15.36
C THR A 11 22.49 0.04 -16.77
N THR A 12 22.62 -1.29 -16.89
CA THR A 12 22.63 -1.99 -18.19
C THR A 12 21.21 -2.13 -18.73
N ASP A 13 20.27 -2.55 -17.88
CA ASP A 13 18.88 -2.77 -18.28
C ASP A 13 17.99 -1.55 -18.02
N PHE A 14 18.39 -0.67 -17.08
CA PHE A 14 17.64 0.52 -16.71
C PHE A 14 18.52 1.77 -16.81
N THR A 15 18.01 2.81 -17.45
CA THR A 15 18.70 4.11 -17.49
C THR A 15 18.67 4.79 -16.12
N VAL A 16 19.66 5.63 -15.82
CA VAL A 16 19.71 6.40 -14.57
C VAL A 16 18.40 7.18 -14.30
N PRO A 17 17.81 7.89 -15.29
CA PRO A 17 16.52 8.56 -15.09
C PRO A 17 15.38 7.62 -14.71
N GLN A 18 15.33 6.40 -15.25
CA GLN A 18 14.31 5.41 -14.90
C GLN A 18 14.46 4.95 -13.43
N LEU A 19 15.69 4.68 -12.99
CA LEU A 19 15.96 4.31 -11.59
C LEU A 19 15.61 5.45 -10.62
N VAL A 20 15.94 6.69 -10.98
CA VAL A 20 15.56 7.88 -10.20
C VAL A 20 14.05 8.05 -10.13
N LEU A 21 13.34 7.85 -11.24
CA LEU A 21 11.88 7.91 -11.29
C LEU A 21 11.24 6.85 -10.38
N PHE A 22 11.74 5.62 -10.40
CA PHE A 22 11.27 4.57 -9.50
C PHE A 22 11.50 4.96 -8.03
N ALA A 23 12.71 5.41 -7.69
CA ALA A 23 13.04 5.85 -6.35
C ALA A 23 12.17 7.03 -5.88
N ALA A 24 11.85 7.99 -6.76
CA ALA A 24 10.94 9.08 -6.46
C ALA A 24 9.52 8.58 -6.14
N GLY A 25 9.01 7.60 -6.89
CA GLY A 25 7.75 6.93 -6.59
C GLY A 25 7.76 6.24 -5.22
N CYS A 26 8.87 5.59 -4.87
CA CYS A 26 9.09 4.98 -3.56
C CYS A 26 9.00 6.00 -2.41
N ILE A 27 9.51 7.22 -2.57
CA ILE A 27 9.44 8.26 -1.54
C ILE A 27 7.99 8.61 -1.19
N GLY A 28 7.09 8.65 -2.19
CA GLY A 28 5.66 8.88 -1.95
C GLY A 28 5.06 7.83 -1.00
N TRP A 29 5.42 6.55 -1.19
CA TRP A 29 5.02 5.48 -0.30
C TRP A 29 5.66 5.56 1.08
N VAL A 30 6.93 5.96 1.19
CA VAL A 30 7.58 6.19 2.50
C VAL A 30 6.78 7.23 3.31
N VAL A 31 6.36 8.32 2.68
CA VAL A 31 5.51 9.33 3.33
C VAL A 31 4.16 8.75 3.76
N ALA A 32 3.52 7.95 2.91
CA ALA A 32 2.26 7.28 3.24
C ALA A 32 2.41 6.34 4.45
N TYR A 33 3.49 5.56 4.50
CA TYR A 33 3.72 4.65 5.61
C TYR A 33 4.10 5.37 6.91
N ILE A 34 4.89 6.45 6.86
CA ILE A 34 5.17 7.28 8.04
C ILE A 34 3.87 7.89 8.56
N GLY A 35 3.03 8.44 7.68
CA GLY A 35 1.72 8.97 8.05
C GLY A 35 0.83 7.91 8.72
N THR A 36 0.78 6.72 8.14
CA THR A 36 0.06 5.57 8.69
C THR A 36 0.59 5.18 10.07
N ALA A 37 1.90 5.08 10.24
CA ALA A 37 2.51 4.73 11.52
C ALA A 37 2.20 5.77 12.60
N ILE A 38 2.20 7.07 12.26
CA ILE A 38 1.78 8.15 13.16
C ILE A 38 0.31 7.99 13.57
N THR A 39 -0.60 7.70 12.63
CA THR A 39 -2.01 7.46 12.94
C THR A 39 -2.18 6.25 13.84
N ILE A 40 -1.51 5.14 13.55
CA ILE A 40 -1.52 3.94 14.38
C ILE A 40 -1.04 4.26 15.79
N TYR A 41 0.07 5.00 15.93
CA TYR A 41 0.62 5.36 17.23
C TYR A 41 -0.33 6.25 18.03
N ARG A 42 -0.86 7.32 17.42
CA ARG A 42 -1.68 8.34 18.09
C ARG A 42 -3.13 7.89 18.34
N ARG A 43 -3.76 7.24 17.36
CA ARG A 43 -5.20 6.95 17.34
C ARG A 43 -5.54 5.47 17.50
N LYS A 44 -4.55 4.57 17.40
CA LYS A 44 -4.77 3.11 17.45
C LYS A 44 -5.77 2.63 16.39
N VAL A 45 -5.72 3.29 15.23
CA VAL A 45 -6.47 2.97 14.01
C VAL A 45 -5.46 2.63 12.93
N VAL A 46 -5.71 1.54 12.21
CA VAL A 46 -4.93 1.16 11.03
C VAL A 46 -5.75 1.59 9.82
N GLU A 47 -5.24 2.57 9.08
CA GLU A 47 -5.90 3.11 7.89
C GLU A 47 -5.81 2.15 6.69
N ILE A 48 -4.74 1.33 6.65
CA ILE A 48 -4.55 0.33 5.59
C ILE A 48 -5.51 -0.84 5.81
N PRO A 49 -6.27 -1.28 4.79
CA PRO A 49 -7.12 -2.46 4.89
C PRO A 49 -6.34 -3.73 5.25
N ALA A 50 -6.86 -4.53 6.17
CA ALA A 50 -6.15 -5.71 6.69
C ALA A 50 -5.72 -6.71 5.61
N GLY A 51 -6.58 -6.99 4.62
CA GLY A 51 -6.25 -7.88 3.51
C GLY A 51 -5.08 -7.36 2.66
N ALA A 52 -4.97 -6.04 2.50
CA ALA A 52 -3.86 -5.41 1.81
C ALA A 52 -2.56 -5.51 2.62
N VAL A 53 -2.62 -5.30 3.94
CA VAL A 53 -1.45 -5.50 4.83
C VAL A 53 -0.94 -6.94 4.75
N ALA A 54 -1.84 -7.92 4.75
CA ALA A 54 -1.47 -9.34 4.66
C ALA A 54 -0.71 -9.68 3.38
N ALA A 55 -1.20 -9.17 2.24
CA ALA A 55 -0.55 -9.38 0.96
C ALA A 55 0.76 -8.59 0.83
N ASN A 56 0.80 -7.35 1.34
CA ASN A 56 1.96 -6.47 1.20
C ASN A 56 3.19 -7.00 1.94
N VAL A 57 3.03 -7.41 3.21
CA VAL A 57 4.16 -7.97 3.98
C VAL A 57 4.69 -9.26 3.36
N ALA A 58 3.80 -10.06 2.76
CA ALA A 58 4.19 -11.27 2.03
C ALA A 58 4.96 -10.93 0.74
N TRP A 59 4.53 -9.91 0.00
CA TRP A 59 5.20 -9.44 -1.20
C TRP A 59 6.60 -8.89 -0.91
N GLU A 60 6.71 -8.02 0.09
CA GLU A 60 8.00 -7.44 0.52
C GLU A 60 8.95 -8.53 1.02
N PHE A 61 8.43 -9.58 1.67
CA PHE A 61 9.26 -10.71 2.07
C PHE A 61 9.80 -11.49 0.86
N VAL A 62 8.94 -11.83 -0.10
CA VAL A 62 9.33 -12.60 -1.30
C VAL A 62 10.32 -11.82 -2.16
N TRP A 63 10.07 -10.54 -2.41
CA TRP A 63 10.96 -9.71 -3.23
C TRP A 63 12.21 -9.23 -2.49
N GLY A 64 12.13 -8.94 -1.20
CA GLY A 64 13.25 -8.46 -0.39
C GLY A 64 14.25 -9.54 0.02
N PHE A 65 13.79 -10.77 0.27
CA PHE A 65 14.64 -11.83 0.83
C PHE A 65 14.81 -13.07 -0.05
N ILE A 66 13.90 -13.35 -0.99
CA ILE A 66 13.96 -14.57 -1.81
C ILE A 66 14.45 -14.29 -3.23
N PHE A 67 13.76 -13.41 -3.98
CA PHE A 67 14.05 -13.20 -5.40
C PHE A 67 14.95 -12.01 -5.69
N GLY A 68 14.78 -10.89 -4.99
CA GLY A 68 15.46 -9.64 -5.28
C GLY A 68 14.94 -8.94 -6.55
N SER A 69 15.31 -7.69 -6.71
CA SER A 69 14.99 -6.87 -7.88
C SER A 69 16.06 -6.96 -8.96
N THR A 70 15.65 -7.08 -10.22
CA THR A 70 16.58 -6.90 -11.36
C THR A 70 17.12 -5.47 -11.48
N MET A 71 16.54 -4.48 -10.79
CA MET A 71 17.03 -3.10 -10.78
C MET A 71 18.34 -2.91 -9.98
N GLY A 72 18.77 -3.92 -9.22
CA GLY A 72 20.02 -3.93 -8.46
C GLY A 72 19.83 -4.03 -6.95
N ARG A 73 20.94 -4.22 -6.23
CA ARG A 73 20.94 -4.52 -4.79
C ARG A 73 20.28 -3.44 -3.94
N VAL A 74 20.42 -2.16 -4.32
CA VAL A 74 19.82 -1.06 -3.55
C VAL A 74 18.30 -1.18 -3.49
N PHE A 75 17.65 -1.57 -4.60
CA PHE A 75 16.19 -1.75 -4.64
C PHE A 75 15.74 -2.99 -3.88
N THR A 76 16.49 -4.10 -3.98
CA THR A 76 16.23 -5.30 -3.16
C THR A 76 16.31 -5.00 -1.67
N TRP A 77 17.34 -4.26 -1.25
CA TRP A 77 17.49 -3.83 0.15
C TRP A 77 16.38 -2.87 0.56
N GLY A 78 15.91 -2.02 -0.37
CA GLY A 78 14.72 -1.21 -0.20
C GLY A 78 13.50 -2.05 0.17
N TYR A 79 13.20 -3.11 -0.58
CA TYR A 79 12.11 -4.04 -0.26
C TYR A 79 12.31 -4.74 1.08
N ALA A 80 13.52 -5.21 1.39
CA ALA A 80 13.81 -5.82 2.68
C ALA A 80 13.60 -4.85 3.86
N LEU A 81 14.02 -3.59 3.72
CA LEU A 81 13.79 -2.54 4.70
C LEU A 81 12.29 -2.23 4.85
N TRP A 82 11.56 -2.23 3.73
CA TRP A 82 10.11 -2.06 3.75
C TRP A 82 9.40 -3.20 4.47
N CYS A 83 9.83 -4.44 4.24
CA CYS A 83 9.33 -5.59 4.97
C CYS A 83 9.48 -5.41 6.49
N LEU A 84 10.58 -4.82 6.97
CA LEU A 84 10.78 -4.52 8.39
C LEU A 84 9.80 -3.45 8.90
N GLN A 85 9.53 -2.42 8.09
CA GLN A 85 8.50 -1.43 8.41
C GLN A 85 7.11 -2.06 8.46
N ASP A 86 6.83 -2.98 7.55
CA ASP A 86 5.58 -3.73 7.49
C ASP A 86 5.37 -4.65 8.69
N VAL A 87 6.42 -5.07 9.40
CA VAL A 87 6.27 -5.80 10.68
C VAL A 87 5.50 -4.95 11.69
N TYR A 88 5.81 -3.65 11.80
CA TYR A 88 5.11 -2.75 12.72
C TYR A 88 3.64 -2.58 12.34
N ILE A 89 3.34 -2.39 11.05
CA ILE A 89 1.98 -2.23 10.54
C ILE A 89 1.21 -3.54 10.70
N THR A 90 1.82 -4.68 10.35
CA THR A 90 1.22 -6.02 10.50
C THR A 90 0.91 -6.33 11.95
N TYR A 91 1.85 -6.10 12.88
CA TYR A 91 1.60 -6.21 14.31
C TYR A 91 0.42 -5.34 14.75
N SER A 92 0.39 -4.10 14.30
CA SER A 92 -0.70 -3.16 14.60
C SER A 92 -2.03 -3.60 14.01
N THR A 93 -2.03 -4.25 12.84
CA THR A 93 -3.22 -4.85 12.21
C THR A 93 -3.71 -6.04 13.03
N PHE A 94 -2.84 -6.93 13.50
CA PHE A 94 -3.25 -8.00 14.42
C PHE A 94 -3.85 -7.46 15.73
N LYS A 95 -3.36 -6.32 16.22
CA LYS A 95 -3.82 -5.69 17.46
C LYS A 95 -5.12 -4.89 17.28
N TYR A 96 -5.24 -4.10 16.23
CA TYR A 96 -6.30 -3.10 16.05
C TYR A 96 -7.16 -3.29 14.79
N GLY A 97 -6.69 -4.07 13.80
CA GLY A 97 -7.37 -4.25 12.51
C GLY A 97 -8.74 -4.93 12.60
N HIS A 98 -9.00 -5.69 13.68
CA HIS A 98 -10.32 -6.26 13.92
C HIS A 98 -11.43 -5.19 14.04
N LYS A 99 -11.09 -3.93 14.34
CA LYS A 99 -12.02 -2.79 14.35
C LYS A 99 -12.55 -2.44 12.95
N GLN A 100 -11.87 -2.88 11.89
CA GLN A 100 -12.32 -2.71 10.50
C GLN A 100 -13.49 -3.64 10.15
N ILE A 101 -13.76 -4.66 10.96
CA ILE A 101 -14.83 -5.64 10.70
C ILE A 101 -16.10 -5.22 11.43
N ALA A 102 -17.11 -4.80 10.66
CA ALA A 102 -18.41 -4.40 11.20
C ALA A 102 -19.17 -5.56 11.85
N ASN A 103 -19.12 -6.77 11.26
CA ASN A 103 -19.84 -7.94 11.75
C ASN A 103 -19.10 -8.61 12.93
N PRO A 104 -19.69 -8.64 14.15
CA PRO A 104 -19.05 -9.23 15.32
C PRO A 104 -18.72 -10.72 15.18
N HIS A 105 -19.55 -11.48 14.45
CA HIS A 105 -19.34 -12.92 14.23
C HIS A 105 -18.12 -13.23 13.37
N LEU A 106 -17.74 -12.30 12.48
CA LEU A 106 -16.53 -12.40 11.66
C LEU A 106 -15.30 -11.92 12.42
N ARG A 107 -15.47 -11.01 13.39
CA ARG A 107 -14.37 -10.40 14.14
C ARG A 107 -13.51 -11.42 14.91
N ARG A 108 -14.09 -12.51 15.38
CA ARG A 108 -13.36 -13.63 16.03
C ARG A 108 -12.41 -14.36 15.08
N TRP A 109 -12.72 -14.38 13.79
CA TRP A 109 -11.92 -15.04 12.75
C TRP A 109 -10.86 -14.13 12.15
N PHE A 110 -10.82 -12.86 12.55
CA PHE A 110 -9.91 -11.86 11.98
C PHE A 110 -8.44 -12.28 12.07
N LYS A 111 -7.94 -12.66 13.25
CA LYS A 111 -6.52 -13.02 13.41
C LYS A 111 -6.14 -14.31 12.67
N PRO A 112 -6.91 -15.42 12.77
CA PRO A 112 -6.66 -16.60 11.94
C PRO A 112 -6.67 -16.29 10.44
N ALA A 113 -7.67 -15.52 9.96
CA ALA A 113 -7.77 -15.15 8.55
C ALA A 113 -6.60 -14.28 8.09
N MET A 114 -6.14 -13.34 8.93
CA MET A 114 -4.96 -12.52 8.66
C MET A 114 -3.70 -13.38 8.55
N ALA A 115 -3.47 -14.29 9.50
CA ALA A 115 -2.30 -15.17 9.50
C ALA A 115 -2.31 -16.11 8.28
N PHE A 116 -3.45 -16.72 7.99
CA PHE A 116 -3.64 -17.52 6.78
C PHE A 116 -3.40 -16.69 5.52
N GLY A 117 -3.94 -15.47 5.46
CA GLY A 117 -3.78 -14.57 4.32
C GLY A 117 -2.32 -14.25 4.03
N ILE A 118 -1.50 -13.98 5.04
CA ILE A 118 -0.05 -13.72 4.87
C ILE A 118 0.63 -14.95 4.23
N VAL A 119 0.37 -16.15 4.76
CA VAL A 119 0.98 -17.38 4.24
C VAL A 119 0.48 -17.68 2.82
N ALA A 120 -0.82 -17.57 2.58
CA ALA A 120 -1.43 -17.84 1.29
C ALA A 120 -0.89 -16.88 0.21
N TRP A 121 -0.81 -15.59 0.50
CA TRP A 121 -0.21 -14.61 -0.42
C TRP A 121 1.28 -14.88 -0.63
N GLY A 122 2.02 -15.22 0.42
CA GLY A 122 3.45 -15.55 0.30
C GLY A 122 3.70 -16.72 -0.65
N VAL A 123 2.92 -17.80 -0.50
CA VAL A 123 2.98 -18.98 -1.38
C VAL A 123 2.56 -18.62 -2.81
N ALA A 124 1.45 -17.89 -2.97
CA ALA A 124 0.95 -17.51 -4.29
C ALA A 124 1.95 -16.62 -5.04
N ILE A 125 2.50 -15.60 -4.38
CA ILE A 125 3.51 -14.70 -4.96
C ILE A 125 4.79 -15.47 -5.26
N TYR A 126 5.24 -16.35 -4.36
CA TYR A 126 6.43 -17.16 -4.59
C TYR A 126 6.32 -17.97 -5.89
N PHE A 127 5.24 -18.73 -6.07
CA PHE A 127 5.06 -19.54 -7.27
C PHE A 127 4.81 -18.70 -8.52
N PHE A 128 4.09 -17.58 -8.39
CA PHE A 128 3.90 -16.64 -9.50
C PHE A 128 5.23 -16.10 -10.03
N VAL A 129 6.17 -15.77 -9.14
CA VAL A 129 7.51 -15.29 -9.52
C VAL A 129 8.40 -16.44 -9.99
N TYR A 130 8.32 -17.60 -9.34
CA TYR A 130 9.08 -18.81 -9.71
C TYR A 130 8.76 -19.26 -11.14
N ASP A 131 7.49 -19.24 -11.53
CA ASP A 131 7.01 -19.60 -12.87
C ASP A 131 7.16 -18.46 -13.90
N HIS A 132 7.91 -17.41 -13.55
CA HIS A 132 8.25 -16.29 -14.44
C HIS A 132 7.04 -15.47 -14.94
N TYR A 133 5.95 -15.41 -14.18
CA TYR A 133 4.81 -14.54 -14.51
C TYR A 133 5.01 -13.07 -14.11
N ASP A 134 6.04 -12.74 -13.31
CA ASP A 134 6.41 -11.36 -12.99
C ASP A 134 7.59 -10.85 -13.87
N ASN A 135 7.82 -9.54 -13.88
CA ASN A 135 8.81 -8.85 -14.71
C ASN A 135 10.22 -8.77 -14.08
N GLY A 136 10.51 -9.56 -13.04
CA GLY A 136 11.83 -9.59 -12.38
C GLY A 136 12.10 -8.46 -11.37
N TYR A 137 11.22 -7.48 -11.24
CA TYR A 137 11.30 -6.41 -10.23
C TYR A 137 9.98 -6.19 -9.49
N GLY A 138 9.09 -7.18 -9.52
CA GLY A 138 7.86 -7.22 -8.73
C GLY A 138 6.73 -6.31 -9.17
N ALA A 139 6.80 -5.71 -10.35
CA ALA A 139 5.76 -4.81 -10.82
C ALA A 139 4.39 -5.50 -10.94
N ILE A 140 4.30 -6.71 -11.50
CA ILE A 140 2.98 -7.31 -11.76
C ILE A 140 2.30 -7.68 -10.45
N THR A 141 3.00 -8.43 -9.59
CA THR A 141 2.46 -8.79 -8.27
C THR A 141 2.21 -7.55 -7.41
N GLY A 142 3.10 -6.56 -7.42
CA GLY A 142 2.92 -5.31 -6.69
C GLY A 142 1.68 -4.52 -7.15
N TYR A 143 1.38 -4.52 -8.45
CA TYR A 143 0.18 -3.86 -8.98
C TYR A 143 -1.11 -4.65 -8.74
N ILE A 144 -1.09 -5.98 -8.77
CA ILE A 144 -2.24 -6.81 -8.34
C ILE A 144 -2.63 -6.44 -6.91
N LEU A 145 -1.63 -6.36 -6.03
CA LEU A 145 -1.81 -5.99 -4.64
C LEU A 145 -2.30 -4.54 -4.50
N ASN A 146 -1.78 -3.62 -5.30
CA ASN A 146 -2.22 -2.21 -5.28
C ASN A 146 -3.65 -2.00 -5.78
N VAL A 147 -4.11 -2.73 -6.80
CA VAL A 147 -5.52 -2.72 -7.21
C VAL A 147 -6.41 -3.14 -6.05
N MET A 148 -6.10 -4.28 -5.42
CA MET A 148 -6.83 -4.77 -4.24
C MET A 148 -6.78 -3.74 -3.10
N MET A 149 -5.60 -3.21 -2.77
CA MET A 149 -5.42 -2.23 -1.70
C MET A 149 -6.27 -0.98 -1.95
N SER A 150 -6.23 -0.42 -3.15
CA SER A 150 -6.94 0.81 -3.50
C SER A 150 -8.46 0.63 -3.47
N ALA A 151 -8.97 -0.51 -3.96
CA ALA A 151 -10.39 -0.85 -3.84
C ALA A 151 -10.82 -1.00 -2.38
N LEU A 152 -10.03 -1.70 -1.56
CA LEU A 152 -10.32 -1.90 -0.15
C LEU A 152 -10.25 -0.59 0.66
N TYR A 153 -9.39 0.36 0.29
CA TYR A 153 -9.34 1.69 0.90
C TYR A 153 -10.66 2.45 0.71
N ILE A 154 -11.26 2.38 -0.48
CA ILE A 154 -12.58 2.97 -0.74
C ILE A 154 -13.63 2.33 0.17
N LEU A 155 -13.66 0.99 0.25
CA LEU A 155 -14.63 0.28 1.08
C LEU A 155 -14.49 0.65 2.55
N LEU A 156 -13.25 0.69 3.07
CA LEU A 156 -13.00 1.03 4.47
C LEU A 156 -13.36 2.48 4.77
N LEU A 157 -13.08 3.40 3.83
CA LEU A 157 -13.53 4.78 3.94
C LEU A 157 -15.05 4.83 4.03
N LEU A 158 -15.77 4.21 3.09
CA LEU A 158 -17.24 4.21 3.04
C LEU A 158 -17.89 3.63 4.30
N GLN A 159 -17.32 2.58 4.88
CA GLN A 159 -17.80 1.97 6.12
C GLN A 159 -17.44 2.77 7.38
N GLY A 160 -16.31 3.47 7.36
CA GLY A 160 -15.73 4.14 8.52
C GLY A 160 -16.00 5.64 8.59
N ASN A 161 -15.38 6.27 9.58
CA ASN A 161 -15.35 7.72 9.73
C ASN A 161 -14.20 8.30 8.89
N ALA A 162 -14.50 9.23 7.99
CA ALA A 162 -13.51 9.87 7.14
C ALA A 162 -12.40 10.62 7.93
N ARG A 163 -12.65 10.97 9.20
CA ARG A 163 -11.66 11.59 10.10
C ARG A 163 -10.52 10.65 10.49
N ASP A 164 -10.74 9.34 10.39
CA ASP A 164 -9.74 8.32 10.69
C ASP A 164 -8.70 8.18 9.58
N PHE A 165 -9.01 8.68 8.38
CA PHE A 165 -8.14 8.61 7.21
C PHE A 165 -7.39 9.92 6.99
N SER A 166 -6.11 9.80 6.69
CA SER A 166 -5.19 10.90 6.45
C SER A 166 -5.10 11.25 4.95
N PRO A 167 -5.39 12.51 4.55
CA PRO A 167 -5.22 12.96 3.17
C PRO A 167 -3.77 12.91 2.74
N LEU A 168 -2.83 13.12 3.69
CA LEU A 168 -1.42 12.95 3.44
C LEU A 168 -1.14 11.54 2.93
N VAL A 169 -1.68 10.51 3.60
CA VAL A 169 -1.52 9.11 3.18
C VAL A 169 -2.16 8.88 1.81
N GLY A 170 -3.39 9.37 1.59
CA GLY A 170 -4.08 9.22 0.31
C GLY A 170 -3.33 9.86 -0.88
N TRP A 171 -2.93 11.12 -0.76
CA TRP A 171 -2.21 11.84 -1.82
C TRP A 171 -0.81 11.30 -2.06
N SER A 172 -0.05 11.05 -0.99
CA SER A 172 1.34 10.56 -1.13
C SER A 172 1.38 9.16 -1.74
N LYS A 173 0.45 8.28 -1.37
CA LYS A 173 0.24 6.99 -2.03
C LYS A 173 -0.07 7.17 -3.52
N MET A 174 -1.09 7.97 -3.85
CA MET A 174 -1.52 8.14 -5.24
C MET A 174 -0.39 8.70 -6.13
N ILE A 175 0.33 9.72 -5.65
CA ILE A 175 1.46 10.32 -6.36
C ILE A 175 2.60 9.30 -6.51
N GLY A 176 2.93 8.58 -5.43
CA GLY A 176 3.95 7.53 -5.44
C GLY A 176 3.65 6.46 -6.49
N THR A 177 2.44 5.90 -6.44
CA THR A 177 1.98 4.89 -7.41
C THR A 177 1.89 5.44 -8.83
N GLY A 178 1.48 6.70 -9.00
CA GLY A 178 1.46 7.36 -10.31
C GLY A 178 2.86 7.43 -10.93
N LEU A 179 3.87 7.82 -10.16
CA LEU A 179 5.27 7.83 -10.63
C LEU A 179 5.76 6.42 -10.97
N LEU A 180 5.41 5.41 -10.17
CA LEU A 180 5.71 4.00 -10.46
C LEU A 180 4.97 3.51 -11.72
N SER A 181 3.77 4.02 -12.01
CA SER A 181 3.01 3.69 -13.22
C SER A 181 3.67 4.29 -14.46
N VAL A 182 4.16 5.53 -14.36
CA VAL A 182 4.95 6.16 -15.43
C VAL A 182 6.23 5.38 -15.70
N PHE A 183 6.94 4.95 -14.64
CA PHE A 183 8.08 4.05 -14.78
C PHE A 183 7.70 2.75 -15.48
N GLY A 184 6.62 2.09 -15.03
CA GLY A 184 6.12 0.84 -15.62
C GLY A 184 5.74 1.01 -17.09
N TYR A 185 5.16 2.14 -17.47
CA TYR A 185 4.86 2.46 -18.86
C TYR A 185 6.14 2.61 -19.69
N ILE A 186 7.14 3.35 -19.20
CA ILE A 186 8.40 3.54 -19.93
C ILE A 186 9.13 2.21 -20.14
N VAL A 187 9.20 1.37 -19.11
CA VAL A 187 9.98 0.12 -19.13
C VAL A 187 9.22 -1.02 -19.82
N ASN A 188 7.90 -1.10 -19.66
CA ASN A 188 7.13 -2.28 -20.06
C ASN A 188 5.76 -1.94 -20.68
N ARG A 189 5.70 -0.91 -21.55
CA ARG A 189 4.48 -0.48 -22.26
C ARG A 189 3.74 -1.58 -23.02
N HIS A 190 4.44 -2.64 -23.43
CA HIS A 190 3.85 -3.73 -24.23
C HIS A 190 3.11 -4.74 -23.35
N ASN A 191 3.37 -4.76 -22.04
CA ASN A 191 2.65 -5.61 -21.10
C ASN A 191 1.28 -5.00 -20.77
N LEU A 192 0.27 -5.32 -21.58
CA LEU A 192 -1.08 -4.79 -21.45
C LEU A 192 -1.74 -5.14 -20.11
N PHE A 193 -1.37 -6.27 -19.50
CA PHE A 193 -1.85 -6.64 -18.18
C PHE A 193 -1.32 -5.70 -17.10
N LEU A 194 -0.01 -5.38 -17.12
CA LEU A 194 0.53 -4.38 -16.20
C LEU A 194 -0.10 -3.00 -16.44
N MET A 195 -0.28 -2.60 -17.70
CA MET A 195 -0.87 -1.30 -18.02
C MET A 195 -2.32 -1.19 -17.55
N SER A 196 -3.11 -2.26 -17.66
CA SER A 196 -4.47 -2.28 -17.15
C SER A 196 -4.50 -2.19 -15.62
N LEU A 197 -3.61 -2.89 -14.91
CA LEU A 197 -3.49 -2.76 -13.47
C LEU A 197 -3.11 -1.32 -13.06
N CYS A 198 -2.13 -0.70 -13.73
CA CYS A 198 -1.77 0.71 -13.47
C CYS A 198 -2.97 1.65 -13.65
N ALA A 199 -3.72 1.49 -14.75
CA ALA A 199 -4.90 2.32 -15.03
C ALA A 199 -6.01 2.12 -13.98
N ILE A 200 -6.28 0.88 -13.60
CA ILE A 200 -7.27 0.54 -12.57
C ILE A 200 -6.84 1.12 -11.22
N THR A 201 -5.58 0.95 -10.83
CA THR A 201 -5.05 1.51 -9.58
C THR A 201 -5.18 3.03 -9.55
N LEU A 202 -4.78 3.72 -10.62
CA LEU A 202 -4.90 5.18 -10.71
C LEU A 202 -6.37 5.63 -10.59
N PHE A 203 -7.28 4.95 -11.30
CA PHE A 203 -8.70 5.25 -11.21
C PHE A 203 -9.23 5.08 -9.78
N LEU A 204 -8.91 3.96 -9.12
CA LEU A 204 -9.33 3.71 -7.75
C LEU A 204 -8.73 4.71 -6.76
N ASP A 205 -7.47 5.10 -6.92
CA ASP A 205 -6.84 6.11 -6.06
C ASP A 205 -7.48 7.49 -6.26
N LEU A 206 -7.81 7.88 -7.50
CA LEU A 206 -8.55 9.12 -7.77
C LEU A 206 -9.93 9.11 -7.11
N VAL A 207 -10.65 8.00 -7.22
CA VAL A 207 -11.95 7.82 -6.56
C VAL A 207 -11.80 7.90 -5.03
N TYR A 208 -10.80 7.23 -4.46
CA TYR A 208 -10.53 7.28 -3.03
C TYR A 208 -10.25 8.70 -2.55
N VAL A 209 -9.36 9.42 -3.24
CA VAL A 209 -9.01 10.81 -2.91
C VAL A 209 -10.24 11.71 -3.03
N ALA A 210 -11.02 11.60 -4.12
CA ALA A 210 -12.24 12.39 -4.29
C ALA A 210 -13.25 12.13 -3.15
N LEU A 211 -13.52 10.86 -2.83
CA LEU A 211 -14.43 10.48 -1.74
C LEU A 211 -13.92 10.95 -0.37
N LEU A 212 -12.61 10.90 -0.13
CA LEU A 212 -12.02 11.35 1.13
C LEU A 212 -12.27 12.83 1.37
N HIS A 213 -12.16 13.67 0.32
CA HIS A 213 -12.46 15.10 0.43
C HIS A 213 -13.96 15.34 0.56
N ALA A 214 -14.80 14.61 -0.19
CA ALA A 214 -16.25 14.76 -0.12
C ALA A 214 -16.85 14.37 1.24
N ARG A 215 -16.25 13.39 1.94
CA ARG A 215 -16.75 12.90 3.24
C ARG A 215 -16.06 13.51 4.45
N ARG A 216 -15.00 14.29 4.26
CA ARG A 216 -14.37 15.00 5.36
C ARG A 216 -15.19 16.25 5.70
N PRO A 217 -15.64 16.40 6.96
CA PRO A 217 -16.36 17.61 7.37
C PRO A 217 -15.47 18.83 7.17
N SER A 218 -16.06 19.92 6.70
CA SER A 218 -15.35 21.18 6.50
C SER A 218 -14.99 21.81 7.85
N PRO A 219 -13.94 22.65 7.93
CA PRO A 219 -13.64 23.40 9.14
C PRO A 219 -14.80 24.30 9.63
N SER A 220 -15.71 24.71 8.74
CA SER A 220 -16.94 25.42 9.08
C SER A 220 -17.97 24.54 9.78
N ASP A 221 -18.11 23.27 9.39
CA ASP A 221 -19.03 22.32 10.02
C ASP A 221 -18.61 22.05 11.48
N ASP A 222 -17.29 22.01 11.73
CA ASP A 222 -16.73 21.85 13.08
C ASP A 222 -17.01 23.07 13.97
N ARG A 223 -16.90 24.31 13.43
CA ARG A 223 -17.22 25.53 14.18
C ARG A 223 -18.70 25.59 14.54
N MET A 224 -19.58 25.30 13.59
CA MET A 224 -21.03 25.25 13.84
C MET A 224 -21.41 24.17 14.84
N ALA A 225 -20.78 22.99 14.80
CA ALA A 225 -21.02 21.93 15.77
C ALA A 225 -20.57 22.32 17.19
N VAL A 226 -19.43 23.02 17.32
CA VAL A 226 -18.93 23.53 18.61
C VAL A 226 -19.85 24.64 19.14
N GLU A 227 -20.26 25.58 18.30
CA GLU A 227 -21.19 26.65 18.67
C GLU A 227 -22.56 26.09 19.10
N ALA A 228 -23.10 25.11 18.37
CA ALA A 228 -24.35 24.45 18.70
C ALA A 228 -24.27 23.63 20.01
N ALA A 229 -23.14 22.97 20.27
CA ALA A 229 -22.92 22.26 21.52
C ALA A 229 -22.80 23.23 22.72
N GLN A 230 -22.19 24.40 22.52
CA GLN A 230 -22.10 25.45 23.52
C GLN A 230 -23.47 26.09 23.81
N SER A 231 -24.31 26.29 22.80
CA SER A 231 -25.66 26.86 23.00
C SER A 231 -26.63 25.89 23.68
N LEU A 232 -26.43 24.58 23.55
CA LEU A 232 -27.23 23.56 24.25
C LEU A 232 -26.81 23.35 25.71
N ALA A 233 -25.60 23.81 26.07
CA ALA A 233 -25.06 23.71 27.42
C ALA A 233 -25.32 24.96 28.28
N ALA A 234 -25.90 26.02 27.69
CA ALA A 234 -26.29 27.27 28.34
C ALA A 234 -27.78 27.28 28.65
#